data_AF-A0A933WKY6-F1
#
_entry.id   AF-A0A933WKY6-F1
#
_cell.length_a   1.000
_cell.length_b   1.000
_cell.length_c   1.000
_cell.angle_alpha   90.00
_cell.angle_beta   90.00
_cell.angle_gamma   90.00
#
_symmetry.space_group_name_H-M   'P 1'
#
loop_
_entity.id
_entity.type
_entity.pdbx_description
1 polymer ?
#
loop_
_entity_poly.entity_id
_entity_poly.type
_entity_poly.pdbx_seq_one_letter_code
_entity_poly.pdbx_strand_id
1 'polypeptide(L)'
;GAGFYPGVLNTKIYDEIITVANADAADMTRQLAVKEGILAGISSGAALWAALKVSQKIGKDKKIVVVFPDRGDRYLSTGLFNPAG
;
A
#
# COMPACT_ATOMS: atom_id res chain seq x y z
N GLY A 1 -2.98 8.73 -8.09
CA GLY A 1 -1.62 8.93 -8.65
C GLY A 1 -1.42 10.41 -8.94
N ALA A 2 -0.22 10.81 -9.38
CA ALA A 2 0.10 12.23 -9.62
C ALA A 2 -0.56 12.84 -10.87
N GLY A 3 -1.13 12.02 -11.76
CA GLY A 3 -1.79 12.49 -12.98
C GLY A 3 -0.84 12.81 -14.15
N PHE A 4 0.47 12.57 -13.99
CA PHE A 4 1.48 12.73 -15.04
C PHE A 4 2.65 11.74 -14.83
N TYR A 5 3.52 11.62 -15.84
CA TYR A 5 4.75 10.82 -15.78
C TYR A 5 5.96 11.71 -15.51
N PRO A 6 6.66 11.56 -14.36
CA PRO A 6 7.86 12.33 -14.09
C PRO A 6 9.03 11.83 -14.96
N GLY A 7 9.92 12.72 -15.40
CA GLY A 7 11.04 12.37 -16.29
C GLY A 7 12.06 11.38 -15.70
N VAL A 8 12.07 11.20 -14.38
CA VAL A 8 12.90 10.22 -13.67
C VAL A 8 12.27 8.81 -13.60
N LEU A 9 11.01 8.64 -14.01
CA LEU A 9 10.35 7.33 -14.00
C LEU A 9 10.83 6.49 -15.20
N ASN A 10 11.40 5.33 -14.91
CA ASN A 10 11.72 4.34 -15.93
C ASN A 10 10.58 3.33 -16.07
N THR A 11 9.88 3.35 -17.20
CA THR A 11 8.74 2.45 -17.46
C THR A 11 9.12 1.08 -18.00
N LYS A 12 10.42 0.82 -18.21
CA LYS A 12 10.93 -0.45 -18.78
C LYS A 12 11.32 -1.49 -17.73
N ILE A 13 11.23 -1.17 -16.44
CA ILE A 13 11.74 -2.01 -15.35
C ILE A 13 10.66 -2.69 -14.51
N TYR A 14 9.38 -2.35 -14.72
CA TYR A 14 8.26 -3.00 -14.05
C TYR A 14 7.49 -3.88 -15.04
N ASP A 15 6.95 -4.99 -14.55
CA ASP A 15 6.20 -5.96 -15.37
C ASP A 15 4.67 -5.73 -15.32
N GLU A 16 4.15 -5.21 -14.21
CA GLU A 16 2.71 -5.06 -13.95
C GLU A 16 2.42 -3.73 -13.24
N ILE A 17 1.27 -3.13 -13.53
CA ILE A 17 0.69 -2.01 -12.78
C ILE A 17 -0.61 -2.50 -12.13
N ILE A 18 -0.69 -2.43 -10.81
CA ILE A 18 -1.89 -2.80 -10.04
C ILE A 18 -2.53 -1.52 -9.51
N THR A 19 -3.74 -1.22 -9.97
CA THR A 19 -4.55 -0.10 -9.46
C THR A 19 -5.27 -0.51 -8.18
N VAL A 20 -5.18 0.31 -7.13
CA VAL A 20 -5.82 0.05 -5.83
C VAL A 20 -6.83 1.15 -5.55
N ALA A 21 -8.03 0.78 -5.11
CA ALA A 21 -9.06 1.73 -4.71
C ALA A 21 -8.67 2.39 -3.36
N ASN A 22 -9.07 3.64 -3.17
CA ASN A 22 -8.78 4.37 -1.93
C ASN A 22 -9.35 3.66 -0.68
N ALA A 23 -10.55 3.06 -0.80
CA ALA A 23 -11.19 2.33 0.29
C ALA A 23 -10.39 1.08 0.69
N ASP A 24 -9.93 0.29 -0.29
CA ASP A 24 -9.08 -0.88 -0.07
C ASP A 24 -7.74 -0.51 0.57
N ALA A 25 -7.12 0.58 0.11
CA ALA A 25 -5.86 1.08 0.68
C ALA A 25 -6.05 1.54 2.13
N ALA A 26 -7.13 2.27 2.42
CA ALA A 26 -7.42 2.75 3.77
C ALA A 26 -7.71 1.58 4.72
N ASP A 27 -8.55 0.63 4.32
CA ASP A 27 -8.86 -0.55 5.13
C ASP A 27 -7.60 -1.39 5.41
N MET A 28 -6.82 -1.69 4.38
CA MET A 28 -5.56 -2.43 4.53
C MET A 28 -4.56 -1.70 5.43
N THR A 29 -4.48 -0.36 5.36
CA THR A 29 -3.61 0.43 6.24
C THR A 29 -4.01 0.29 7.71
N ARG A 30 -5.32 0.29 8.01
CA ARG A 30 -5.82 0.06 9.38
C ARG A 30 -5.52 -1.37 9.85
N GLN A 31 -5.73 -2.35 8.98
CA GLN A 31 -5.39 -3.74 9.29
C GLN A 31 -3.90 -3.92 9.56
N LEU A 32 -3.03 -3.28 8.78
CA LEU A 32 -1.57 -3.30 8.99
C LEU A 32 -1.18 -2.78 10.38
N ALA A 33 -1.81 -1.69 10.84
CA ALA A 33 -1.58 -1.14 12.17
C ALA A 33 -2.08 -2.08 13.28
N VAL A 34 -3.28 -2.66 13.13
CA VAL A 34 -3.91 -3.48 14.17
C VAL A 34 -3.34 -4.90 14.25
N LYS A 35 -3.05 -5.53 13.10
CA LYS A 35 -2.63 -6.94 13.03
C LYS A 35 -1.12 -7.10 13.17
N GLU A 36 -0.34 -6.20 12.58
CA GLU A 36 1.11 -6.31 12.52
C GLU A 36 1.84 -5.30 13.42
N GLY A 37 1.11 -4.35 14.03
CA GLY A 37 1.71 -3.29 14.84
C GLY A 37 2.50 -2.26 14.03
N ILE A 38 2.32 -2.22 12.71
CA ILE A 38 3.06 -1.32 11.81
C ILE A 38 2.19 -0.11 11.50
N LEU A 39 2.50 1.03 12.14
CA LEU A 39 1.81 2.29 11.90
C LEU A 39 2.42 3.02 10.69
N ALA A 40 1.86 2.80 9.50
CA ALA A 40 2.33 3.37 8.22
C ALA A 40 1.26 4.20 7.50
N GLY A 41 1.64 4.96 6.47
CA GLY A 41 0.72 5.77 5.68
C GLY A 41 -0.16 5.00 4.70
N ILE A 42 -1.13 5.69 4.09
CA ILE A 42 -2.13 5.06 3.19
C ILE A 42 -1.52 4.36 1.96
N SER A 43 -0.38 4.86 1.47
CA SER A 43 0.34 4.24 0.34
C SER A 43 0.91 2.86 0.71
N SER A 44 1.26 2.64 1.98
CA SER A 44 1.71 1.35 2.50
C SER A 44 0.60 0.31 2.51
N GLY A 45 -0.63 0.71 2.87
CA GLY A 45 -1.79 -0.18 2.74
C GLY A 45 -2.09 -0.54 1.29
N ALA A 46 -1.97 0.41 0.36
CA ALA A 46 -2.10 0.11 -1.07
C ALA A 46 -1.05 -0.89 -1.55
N ALA A 47 0.21 -0.71 -1.14
CA ALA A 47 1.31 -1.60 -1.49
C ALA A 47 1.11 -3.01 -0.91
N LEU A 48 0.70 -3.12 0.36
CA LEU A 48 0.40 -4.41 1.00
C LEU A 48 -0.79 -5.11 0.36
N TRP A 49 -1.86 -4.38 0.05
CA TRP A 49 -3.03 -4.93 -0.63
C TRP A 49 -2.64 -5.53 -1.98
N ALA A 50 -1.84 -4.81 -2.78
CA ALA A 50 -1.33 -5.30 -4.05
C ALA A 50 -0.41 -6.51 -3.88
N ALA A 51 0.48 -6.49 -2.88
CA ALA A 51 1.37 -7.62 -2.58
C ALA A 51 0.59 -8.89 -2.21
N LEU A 52 -0.50 -8.78 -1.46
CA LEU A 52 -1.37 -9.91 -1.15
C LEU A 52 -2.10 -10.46 -2.37
N LYS A 53 -2.42 -9.62 -3.37
CA LYS A 53 -2.94 -10.10 -4.66
C LYS A 53 -1.87 -10.82 -5.48
N VAL A 54 -0.63 -10.31 -5.48
CA VAL A 54 0.49 -10.96 -6.15
C VAL A 54 0.84 -12.30 -5.48
N SER A 55 0.81 -12.38 -4.16
CA SER A 55 1.13 -13.61 -3.42
C SER A 55 0.20 -14.78 -3.78
N GLN A 56 -1.07 -14.48 -4.06
CA GLN A 56 -2.05 -15.47 -4.53
C GLN A 56 -1.71 -16.05 -5.92
N LYS A 57 -0.97 -15.31 -6.75
CA LYS A 57 -0.58 -15.72 -8.11
C LYS A 57 0.71 -16.54 -8.14
N ILE A 58 1.70 -16.20 -7.31
CA ILE A 58 3.08 -16.70 -7.44
C ILE A 58 3.40 -17.97 -6.62
N GLY A 59 2.49 -18.41 -5.75
CA GLY A 59 2.62 -19.64 -4.98
C GLY A 59 3.38 -19.50 -3.65
N LYS A 60 3.31 -20.55 -2.82
CA LYS A 60 3.70 -20.52 -1.39
C LYS A 60 5.20 -20.46 -1.12
N ASP A 61 6.05 -20.86 -2.09
CA ASP A 61 7.51 -20.95 -1.90
C ASP A 61 8.27 -19.70 -2.37
N LYS A 62 7.55 -18.61 -2.63
CA LYS A 62 8.11 -17.34 -3.09
C LYS A 62 8.09 -16.30 -1.97
N LYS A 63 9.01 -15.34 -2.05
CA LYS A 63 9.11 -14.20 -1.13
C LYS A 63 8.75 -12.93 -1.87
N ILE A 64 7.97 -12.07 -1.21
CA ILE A 64 7.63 -10.73 -1.69
C ILE A 64 8.18 -9.72 -0.69
N VAL A 65 8.82 -8.67 -1.20
CA VAL A 65 9.25 -7.51 -0.41
C VAL A 65 8.33 -6.35 -0.76
N VAL A 66 7.86 -5.64 0.27
CA VAL A 66 6.95 -4.49 0.13
C VAL A 66 7.58 -3.27 0.78
N VAL A 67 7.53 -2.13 0.10
CA VAL A 67 8.07 -0.86 0.58
C VAL A 67 6.94 -0.05 1.22
N PHE A 68 7.16 0.36 2.48
CA PHE A 68 6.28 1.27 3.21
C PHE A 68 6.95 2.66 3.25
N PRO A 69 6.47 3.63 2.45
CA PRO A 69 7.23 4.85 2.20
C PRO A 69 7.33 5.79 3.41
N ASP A 70 6.35 5.78 4.31
CA ASP A 70 6.28 6.67 5.45
C ASP A 70 5.52 6.08 6.66
N ARG A 71 5.61 6.82 7.77
CA ARG A 71 4.96 6.50 9.05
C ARG A 71 3.53 7.03 9.11
N GLY A 72 2.68 6.34 9.85
CA GLY A 72 1.25 6.66 9.98
C GLY A 72 0.93 7.85 10.89
N ASP A 73 1.87 8.31 11.73
CA ASP A 73 1.69 9.51 12.59
C ASP A 73 1.35 10.77 11.79
N ARG A 74 1.78 10.83 10.53
CA ARG A 74 1.48 11.91 9.58
C ARG A 74 0.01 12.00 9.16
N TYR A 75 -0.80 10.98 9.44
CA TYR A 75 -2.17 10.84 8.95
C TYR A 75 -3.24 10.90 10.05
N LEU A 76 -2.86 11.22 11.30
CA LEU A 76 -3.79 11.28 12.42
C LEU A 76 -4.89 12.33 12.22
N SER A 77 -4.61 13.41 11.48
CA SER A 77 -5.58 14.46 11.17
C SER A 77 -6.37 14.23 9.87
N THR A 78 -6.12 13.15 9.13
CA THR A 78 -6.76 12.91 7.82
C THR A 78 -7.98 11.99 7.91
N GLY A 79 -8.33 11.51 9.11
CA GLY A 79 -9.38 10.53 9.31
C GLY A 79 -8.99 9.08 8.95
N LEU A 80 -7.74 8.83 8.53
CA LEU A 80 -7.29 7.49 8.13
C LEU A 80 -7.45 6.48 9.27
N PHE A 81 -7.17 6.89 10.50
CA PHE A 81 -7.22 6.06 11.70
C PHE A 81 -8.42 6.36 12.61
N ASN A 82 -9.38 7.18 12.16
CA ASN A 82 -10.51 7.51 13.01
C ASN A 82 -11.50 6.32 13.04
N PRO A 83 -11.86 5.79 14.22
CA PRO A 83 -12.87 4.73 14.34
C PRO A 83 -14.30 5.19 14.03
N ALA A 84 -14.53 6.49 13.85
CA ALA A 84 -15.83 7.03 13.46
C ALA A 84 -15.97 7.12 11.92
N GLY A 85 -16.56 6.05 11.36
CA GLY A 85 -17.40 6.09 10.18
C GLY A 85 -18.73 5.45 10.55
#